data_AF-A0A846G8U2-F1
#
_entry.id   AF-A0A846G8U2-F1
#
_cell.length_a   1.000
_cell.length_b   1.000
_cell.length_c   1.000
_cell.angle_alpha   90.00
_cell.angle_beta   90.00
_cell.angle_gamma   90.00
#
_symmetry.space_group_name_H-M   'P 1'
#
loop_
_entity.id
_entity.type
_entity.pdbx_description
1 polymer ?
#
loop_
_entity_poly.entity_id
_entity_poly.type
_entity_poly.pdbx_seq_one_letter_code
_entity_poly.pdbx_strand_id
1 'polypeptide(L)'
;MSYCLNPNCTKPNQQNSISFCINCGTKLLLKERYRPIKFLGAGGMGRNFLAIDEDTPLKRKCLIKQFFPAPNIANSQAAFQKAVELFNREAEYLDKLNVTAKDKGSGKEASITINNDWILSEKSIEEERPFLLSNTD
;
A
#
# COMPACT_ATOMS: atom_id res chain seq x y z
N MET A 1 -1.31 -14.36 5.30
CA MET A 1 -2.58 -14.33 4.55
C MET A 1 -2.55 -13.10 3.67
N SER A 2 -2.86 -13.23 2.39
CA SER A 2 -2.92 -12.10 1.46
C SER A 2 -4.32 -11.49 1.43
N TYR A 3 -4.37 -10.16 1.34
CA TYR A 3 -5.59 -9.39 1.10
C TYR A 3 -5.70 -9.06 -0.39
N CYS A 4 -6.85 -9.33 -0.99
CA CYS A 4 -7.12 -9.01 -2.38
C CYS A 4 -7.39 -7.51 -2.55
N LEU A 5 -6.67 -6.85 -3.46
CA LEU A 5 -6.85 -5.42 -3.73
C LEU A 5 -8.01 -5.11 -4.68
N ASN A 6 -8.64 -6.13 -5.30
CA ASN A 6 -9.77 -5.91 -6.18
C ASN A 6 -10.98 -5.38 -5.40
N PRO A 7 -11.46 -4.16 -5.68
CA PRO A 7 -12.64 -3.57 -5.06
C PRO A 7 -13.91 -4.43 -5.11
N ASN A 8 -14.05 -5.21 -6.17
CA ASN A 8 -15.24 -5.98 -6.49
C ASN A 8 -15.15 -7.44 -6.01
N CYS A 9 -14.10 -7.79 -5.26
CA CYS A 9 -13.94 -9.14 -4.73
C CYS A 9 -14.90 -9.40 -3.56
N THR A 10 -15.74 -10.42 -3.67
CA THR A 10 -16.72 -10.81 -2.64
C THR A 10 -16.08 -11.45 -1.40
N LYS A 11 -14.88 -12.02 -1.51
CA LYS A 11 -14.11 -12.61 -0.40
C LYS A 11 -12.65 -12.14 -0.44
N PRO A 12 -12.37 -10.89 0.00
CA PRO A 12 -11.06 -10.27 -0.17
C PRO A 12 -10.00 -10.76 0.83
N ASN A 13 -10.41 -11.41 1.93
CA ASN A 13 -9.52 -11.97 2.93
C ASN A 13 -9.64 -13.49 2.91
N GLN A 14 -8.68 -14.18 2.28
CA GLN A 14 -8.38 -15.60 2.48
C GLN A 14 -7.34 -16.04 1.46
N GLN A 15 -6.11 -16.35 1.93
CA GLN A 15 -5.22 -17.42 1.45
C GLN A 15 -3.77 -17.14 1.86
N ASN A 16 -3.07 -18.20 2.24
CA ASN A 16 -1.60 -18.22 2.28
C ASN A 16 -1.12 -18.84 0.96
N SER A 17 0.04 -18.37 0.46
CA SER A 17 0.87 -18.97 -0.60
C SER A 17 0.40 -19.00 -2.07
N ILE A 18 -0.64 -18.27 -2.49
CA ILE A 18 -1.04 -18.20 -3.91
C ILE A 18 -0.76 -16.79 -4.47
N SER A 19 -0.30 -16.70 -5.73
CA SER A 19 -0.05 -15.42 -6.43
C SER A 19 -1.32 -14.73 -6.93
N PHE A 20 -2.45 -15.44 -6.95
CA PHE A 20 -3.75 -14.98 -7.45
C PHE A 20 -4.85 -15.27 -6.43
N CYS A 21 -5.87 -14.41 -6.38
CA CYS A 21 -7.05 -14.59 -5.56
C CYS A 21 -7.91 -15.71 -6.14
N ILE A 22 -8.21 -16.76 -5.37
CA ILE A 22 -9.12 -17.84 -5.85
C ILE A 22 -10.53 -17.31 -6.14
N ASN A 23 -10.97 -16.24 -5.48
CA ASN A 23 -12.34 -15.75 -5.59
C ASN A 23 -12.59 -14.91 -6.86
N CYS A 24 -11.59 -14.15 -7.33
CA CYS A 24 -11.76 -13.24 -8.47
C CYS A 24 -10.62 -13.29 -9.50
N GLY A 25 -9.61 -14.14 -9.31
CA GLY A 25 -8.47 -14.28 -10.22
C GLY A 25 -7.48 -13.12 -10.20
N THR A 26 -7.69 -12.07 -9.41
CA THR A 26 -6.78 -10.91 -9.36
C THR A 26 -5.45 -11.28 -8.72
N LYS A 27 -4.34 -10.81 -9.28
CA LYS A 27 -3.00 -10.94 -8.68
C LYS A 27 -2.98 -10.37 -7.25
N LEU A 28 -2.35 -11.10 -6.34
CA LEU A 28 -2.24 -10.74 -4.92
C LEU A 28 -0.93 -10.02 -4.58
N LEU A 29 0.02 -9.96 -5.52
CA LEU A 29 1.24 -9.16 -5.42
C LEU A 29 1.12 -7.91 -6.30
N LEU A 30 1.33 -6.75 -5.68
CA LEU A 30 1.44 -5.47 -6.37
C LEU A 30 2.89 -5.31 -6.87
N LYS A 31 3.07 -5.03 -8.17
CA LYS A 31 4.39 -5.02 -8.85
C LYS A 31 5.24 -6.29 -8.61
N GLU A 32 4.60 -7.44 -8.37
CA GLU A 32 5.32 -8.68 -8.00
C GLU A 32 6.19 -8.52 -6.72
N ARG A 33 5.93 -7.49 -5.90
CA ARG A 33 6.75 -7.11 -4.73
C ARG A 33 5.95 -6.94 -3.45
N TYR A 34 4.87 -6.16 -3.48
CA TYR A 34 4.14 -5.84 -2.25
C TYR A 34 2.96 -6.79 -2.06
N ARG A 35 2.96 -7.51 -0.94
CA ARG A 35 1.87 -8.40 -0.53
C ARG A 35 1.00 -7.71 0.51
N PRO A 36 -0.23 -7.28 0.19
CA PRO A 36 -1.17 -6.78 1.19
C PRO A 36 -1.52 -7.91 2.15
N ILE A 37 -1.46 -7.66 3.45
CA ILE A 37 -1.72 -8.65 4.50
C ILE A 37 -2.87 -8.26 5.42
N LYS A 38 -3.26 -6.98 5.46
CA LYS A 38 -4.37 -6.50 6.31
C LYS A 38 -4.96 -5.20 5.78
N PHE A 39 -6.29 -5.10 5.79
CA PHE A 39 -6.99 -3.83 5.60
C PHE A 39 -6.93 -2.99 6.89
N LEU A 40 -6.52 -1.72 6.76
CA LEU A 40 -6.38 -0.80 7.90
C LEU A 40 -7.56 0.17 8.01
N GLY A 41 -8.19 0.51 6.90
CA GLY A 41 -9.32 1.43 6.89
C GLY A 41 -9.51 2.12 5.54
N ALA A 42 -10.63 2.81 5.40
CA ALA A 42 -10.93 3.65 4.25
C ALA A 42 -11.13 5.10 4.72
N GLY A 43 -10.72 6.06 3.89
CA GLY A 43 -10.99 7.48 4.06
C GLY A 43 -11.52 8.09 2.76
N GLY A 44 -11.72 9.40 2.74
CA GLY A 44 -12.41 10.08 1.64
C GLY A 44 -11.83 9.84 0.22
N MET A 45 -10.56 9.47 0.09
CA MET A 45 -9.89 9.33 -1.21
C MET A 45 -9.31 7.93 -1.46
N GLY A 46 -9.48 6.98 -0.53
CA GLY A 46 -8.88 5.67 -0.73
C GLY A 46 -8.93 4.70 0.44
N ARG A 47 -8.34 3.53 0.20
CA ARG A 47 -8.20 2.43 1.15
C ARG A 47 -6.76 2.23 1.54
N ASN A 48 -6.54 1.98 2.82
CA ASN A 48 -5.22 1.74 3.41
C ASN A 48 -5.07 0.26 3.76
N PHE A 49 -3.90 -0.30 3.43
CA PHE A 49 -3.55 -1.68 3.71
C PHE A 49 -2.15 -1.75 4.32
N LEU A 50 -1.97 -2.64 5.29
CA LEU A 50 -0.65 -3.10 5.69
C LEU A 50 -0.21 -4.15 4.68
N ALA A 51 1.02 -4.05 4.21
CA ALA A 51 1.63 -4.99 3.28
C ALA A 51 3.03 -5.40 3.74
N ILE A 52 3.54 -6.44 3.10
CA ILE A 52 4.92 -6.90 3.20
C ILE A 52 5.61 -6.58 1.87
N ASP A 53 6.76 -5.94 1.93
CA ASP A 53 7.69 -5.81 0.82
C ASP A 53 8.51 -7.10 0.67
N GLU A 54 8.11 -7.96 -0.28
CA GLU A 54 8.73 -9.28 -0.49
C GLU A 54 10.10 -9.21 -1.18
N ASP A 55 10.46 -8.07 -1.79
CA ASP A 55 11.76 -7.87 -2.43
C ASP A 55 12.86 -7.55 -1.41
N THR A 56 12.47 -7.04 -0.23
CA THR A 56 13.43 -6.83 0.86
C THR A 56 13.76 -8.14 1.57
N PRO A 57 15.06 -8.44 1.85
CA PRO A 57 15.45 -9.63 2.62
C PRO A 57 14.79 -9.72 3.99
N LEU A 58 14.49 -8.56 4.59
CA LEU A 58 13.84 -8.44 5.90
C LEU A 58 12.32 -8.52 5.84
N LYS A 59 11.71 -8.66 4.65
CA LYS A 59 10.25 -8.69 4.45
C LYS A 59 9.55 -7.57 5.22
N ARG A 60 10.02 -6.34 5.02
CA ARG A 60 9.58 -5.19 5.82
C ARG A 60 8.09 -4.93 5.64
N LYS A 61 7.44 -4.47 6.70
CA LYS A 61 6.06 -4.00 6.63
C LYS A 61 5.99 -2.59 6.06
N CYS A 62 5.04 -2.38 5.16
CA CYS A 62 4.77 -1.08 4.55
C CYS A 62 3.28 -0.79 4.51
N LEU A 63 2.95 0.50 4.39
CA LEU A 63 1.59 0.95 4.10
C LEU A 63 1.37 0.98 2.58
N ILE A 64 0.24 0.49 2.12
CA ILE A 64 -0.24 0.67 0.75
C ILE A 64 -1.52 1.51 0.80
N LYS A 65 -1.55 2.58 0.00
CA LYS A 65 -2.75 3.38 -0.24
C LYS A 65 -3.27 3.12 -1.66
N GLN A 66 -4.51 2.63 -1.75
CA GLN A 66 -5.25 2.43 -2.98
C GLN A 66 -6.18 3.61 -3.20
N PHE A 67 -6.11 4.24 -4.37
CA PHE A 67 -7.10 5.24 -4.76
C PHE A 67 -8.46 4.56 -4.90
N PHE A 68 -9.43 5.00 -4.11
CA PHE A 68 -10.78 4.44 -4.11
C PHE A 68 -11.75 5.53 -3.64
N PRO A 69 -12.08 6.50 -4.50
CA PRO A 69 -12.92 7.62 -4.14
C PRO A 69 -14.33 7.15 -3.80
N ALA A 70 -14.95 7.81 -2.82
CA ALA A 70 -16.34 7.55 -2.48
C ALA A 70 -17.28 7.85 -3.68
N PRO A 71 -18.45 7.19 -3.80
CA PRO A 71 -19.34 7.35 -4.96
C PRO A 71 -19.71 8.80 -5.30
N ASN A 72 -19.91 9.64 -4.29
CA ASN A 72 -20.18 11.07 -4.46
C ASN A 72 -19.01 11.86 -5.07
N ILE A 73 -17.77 11.40 -4.88
CA ILE A 73 -16.58 11.96 -5.52
C ILE A 73 -16.41 11.37 -6.92
N ALA A 74 -16.61 10.05 -7.08
CA ALA A 74 -16.48 9.35 -8.36
C ALA A 74 -17.47 9.86 -9.42
N ASN A 75 -18.68 10.24 -9.01
CA ASN A 75 -19.74 10.71 -9.91
C ASN A 75 -19.62 12.20 -10.27
N SER A 76 -18.67 12.94 -9.71
CA SER A 76 -18.45 14.35 -10.00
C SER A 76 -17.09 14.54 -10.68
N GLN A 77 -17.09 14.97 -11.94
CA GLN A 77 -15.85 15.16 -12.71
C GLN A 77 -14.86 16.07 -11.99
N ALA A 78 -15.33 17.21 -11.46
CA ALA A 78 -14.49 18.18 -10.76
C ALA A 78 -13.96 17.62 -9.42
N ALA A 79 -14.80 16.92 -8.65
CA ALA A 79 -14.38 16.32 -7.39
C ALA A 79 -13.40 15.16 -7.61
N PHE A 80 -13.64 14.35 -8.65
CA PHE A 80 -12.75 13.26 -9.04
C PHE A 80 -11.38 13.78 -9.46
N GLN A 81 -11.32 14.79 -10.34
CA GLN A 81 -10.06 15.43 -10.75
C GLN A 81 -9.29 15.98 -9.54
N LYS A 82 -9.99 16.65 -8.61
CA LYS A 82 -9.38 17.15 -7.38
C LYS A 82 -8.88 16.03 -6.46
N ALA A 83 -9.62 14.92 -6.35
CA ALA A 83 -9.20 13.77 -5.56
C ALA A 83 -7.95 13.10 -6.16
N VAL A 84 -7.87 12.99 -7.48
CA VAL A 84 -6.68 12.52 -8.19
C VAL A 84 -5.49 13.45 -7.93
N GLU A 85 -5.68 14.76 -8.05
CA GLU A 85 -4.62 15.75 -7.79
C GLU A 85 -4.09 15.65 -6.36
N LEU A 86 -4.98 15.57 -5.36
CA LEU A 86 -4.60 15.46 -3.96
C LEU A 86 -3.89 14.14 -3.67
N PHE A 87 -4.35 13.04 -4.26
CA PHE A 87 -3.71 11.73 -4.15
C PHE A 87 -2.29 11.74 -4.74
N ASN A 88 -2.11 12.35 -5.92
CA ASN A 88 -0.80 12.47 -6.55
C ASN A 88 0.14 13.38 -5.76
N ARG A 89 -0.37 14.50 -5.24
CA ARG A 89 0.41 15.44 -4.43
C ARG A 89 0.95 14.79 -3.15
N GLU A 90 0.18 13.91 -2.52
CA GLU A 90 0.63 13.16 -1.35
C GLU A 90 1.79 12.22 -1.71
N ALA A 91 1.73 11.57 -2.88
CA ALA A 91 2.84 10.76 -3.38
C ALA A 91 4.09 11.61 -3.68
N GLU A 92 3.93 12.75 -4.38
CA GLU A 92 5.05 13.67 -4.66
C GLU A 92 5.68 14.24 -3.39
N TYR A 93 4.87 14.55 -2.37
CA TYR A 93 5.37 15.08 -1.11
C TYR A 93 6.23 14.04 -0.38
N LEU A 94 5.80 12.79 -0.38
CA LEU A 94 6.61 11.68 0.15
C LEU A 94 7.92 11.54 -0.64
N ASP A 95 7.87 11.68 -1.97
CA ASP A 95 9.09 11.67 -2.81
C ASP A 95 10.06 12.81 -2.45
N LYS A 96 9.54 14.03 -2.23
CA LYS A 96 10.35 15.20 -1.86
C LYS A 96 10.96 15.08 -0.47
N LEU A 97 10.24 14.51 0.49
CA LEU A 97 10.80 14.18 1.82
C LEU A 97 11.92 13.13 1.74
N ASN A 98 11.99 12.35 0.66
CA ASN A 98 13.06 11.37 0.45
C ASN A 98 14.37 12.00 -0.03
N VAL A 99 14.32 13.19 -0.66
CA VAL A 99 15.53 13.87 -1.17
C VAL A 99 16.41 14.40 -0.03
N THR A 100 15.83 14.71 1.13
CA THR A 100 16.53 15.24 2.30
C THR A 100 17.07 14.17 3.24
N ALA A 101 16.60 12.91 3.13
CA ALA A 101 17.00 11.77 3.96
C ALA A 101 17.94 10.82 3.19
N LYS A 102 19.11 11.29 2.77
CA LYS A 102 20.05 10.51 1.93
C LYS A 102 20.90 9.45 2.66
N ASP A 103 20.89 9.39 3.99
CA ASP A 103 21.67 8.40 4.73
C ASP A 103 20.78 7.32 5.37
N LYS A 104 20.39 6.31 4.58
CA LYS A 104 20.22 4.89 4.97
C LYS A 104 19.50 4.12 3.85
N GLY A 105 20.22 3.18 3.24
CA GLY A 105 19.78 2.38 2.10
C GLY A 105 18.42 1.70 2.29
N SER A 106 17.45 2.11 1.49
CA SER A 106 16.40 1.29 0.85
C SER A 106 15.48 2.25 0.11
N GLY A 107 15.55 2.25 -1.22
CA GLY A 107 14.68 3.06 -2.07
C GLY A 107 13.22 2.67 -1.84
N LYS A 108 12.38 3.66 -1.52
CA LYS A 108 10.96 3.49 -1.18
C LYS A 108 10.17 4.38 -2.11
N GLU A 109 9.57 3.75 -3.12
CA GLU A 109 9.00 4.40 -4.30
C GLU A 109 7.71 5.15 -3.98
N ALA A 110 7.58 6.34 -4.55
CA ALA A 110 6.40 7.18 -4.56
C ALA A 110 5.57 6.93 -5.83
N SER A 111 4.32 6.50 -5.66
CA SER A 111 3.30 6.25 -6.71
C SER A 111 3.54 5.04 -7.64
N ILE A 112 2.54 4.19 -7.71
CA ILE A 112 2.47 3.08 -8.66
C ILE A 112 1.06 3.05 -9.26
N THR A 113 1.00 2.89 -10.58
CA THR A 113 -0.23 2.71 -11.34
C THR A 113 -0.31 1.29 -11.86
N ILE A 114 -1.38 0.55 -11.58
CA ILE A 114 -1.64 -0.74 -12.21
C ILE A 114 -3.07 -0.74 -12.78
N ASN A 115 -3.22 -0.96 -14.08
CA ASN A 115 -4.51 -1.14 -14.76
C ASN A 115 -5.55 -0.01 -14.53
N ASN A 116 -5.11 1.25 -14.52
CA ASN A 116 -5.92 2.44 -14.17
C ASN A 116 -6.50 2.44 -12.73
N ASP A 117 -6.19 1.44 -11.91
CA ASP A 117 -6.42 1.40 -10.46
C ASP A 117 -5.11 1.80 -9.77
N TRP A 118 -4.98 3.09 -9.51
CA TRP A 118 -3.78 3.72 -8.96
C TRP A 118 -3.57 3.28 -7.50
N ILE A 119 -2.46 2.61 -7.21
CA ILE A 119 -2.12 2.09 -5.87
C ILE A 119 -0.61 2.15 -5.66
N LEU A 120 -0.12 3.15 -4.91
CA LEU A 120 0.88 2.99 -3.83
C LEU A 120 1.31 4.37 -3.31
N SER A 121 1.09 4.61 -2.02
CA SER A 121 1.88 5.55 -1.23
C SER A 121 2.53 4.68 -0.16
N GLU A 122 3.83 4.40 -0.32
CA GLU A 122 4.58 3.56 0.60
C GLU A 122 5.05 4.42 1.77
N LYS A 123 4.71 4.02 2.99
CA LYS A 123 5.43 4.42 4.19
C LYS A 123 5.95 3.16 4.85
N SER A 124 7.27 3.03 4.99
CA SER A 124 7.82 2.01 5.87
C SER A 124 7.30 2.25 7.27
N ILE A 125 6.70 1.22 7.86
CA ILE A 125 6.36 1.24 9.27
C ILE A 125 7.61 0.69 9.95
N GLU A 126 8.42 1.57 10.55
CA GLU A 126 9.44 1.10 11.48
C GLU A 126 8.70 0.41 12.62
N GLU A 127 8.77 -0.93 12.65
CA GLU A 127 8.49 -1.62 13.90
C GLU A 127 9.53 -1.09 14.88
N GLU A 128 9.06 -0.41 15.94
CA GLU A 128 9.92 -0.16 17.09
C GLU A 128 10.57 -1.49 17.44
N ARG A 129 11.89 -1.57 17.29
CA ARG A 129 12.65 -2.76 17.68
C ARG A 129 12.18 -3.11 19.08
N PRO A 130 11.74 -4.36 19.35
CA PRO A 130 11.74 -4.81 20.72
C PRO A 130 13.19 -4.62 21.19
N PHE A 131 13.40 -3.74 22.16
CA PHE A 131 14.65 -3.73 22.91
C PHE A 131 14.86 -5.18 23.34
N LEU A 132 15.85 -5.85 22.74
CA LEU A 132 16.36 -7.09 23.29
C LEU A 132 16.89 -6.68 24.66
N LEU A 133 16.09 -6.92 25.70
CA LEU A 133 16.57 -6.91 27.08
C LEU A 133 17.66 -7.98 27.12
N SER A 134 18.90 -7.51 27.08
CA SER A 134 20.07 -8.25 27.48
C SER A 134 19.89 -8.63 28.95
N ASN A 135 19.28 -9.78 29.21
CA ASN A 135 19.39 -10.43 30.50
C ASN A 135 20.63 -11.33 30.46
N THR A 136 21.76 -10.70 30.75
CA THR A 136 22.92 -11.36 31.36
C THR A 136 23.34 -10.45 32.50
N ASP A 137 22.90 -10.78 33.71
CA ASP A 137 23.75 -10.99 34.88
C ASP A 137 22.94 -11.71 35.97
#